data_AF-A0A0F8XMJ1-F1
#
_entry.id   AF-A0A0F8XMJ1-F1
#
_cell.length_a   1.000
_cell.length_b   1.000
_cell.length_c   1.000
_cell.angle_alpha   90.00
_cell.angle_beta   90.00
_cell.angle_gamma   90.00
#
_symmetry.space_group_name_H-M   'P 1'
#
loop_
_entity.id
_entity.type
_entity.pdbx_description
1 polymer ?
#
loop_
_entity_poly.entity_id
_entity_poly.type
_entity_poly.pdbx_seq_one_letter_code
_entity_poly.pdbx_strand_id
1 'polypeptide(L)'
;MEKKLTEALKFLQDNEVPKQISWAEKTPPITIALERGSKIRYPDVYVKLSTQSIIEKKKAFEIQVKMYDHNKFVNLKDIQSRLELLERAYIDALLFLMTGEGLEDKAIEKIKEKSLQDRILYSLPLNNEKLKALSFLVEYEEITGRKASQKVIKEILGILFNQSWDALIDKIRTIGPICKNLYLVAMNFLEKKSV
;
A
#
# COMPACT_ATOMS: atom_id res chain seq x y z
N MET A 1 14.06 5.72 6.60
CA MET A 1 13.53 4.85 5.53
C MET A 1 12.37 5.47 4.76
N GLU A 2 11.20 5.74 5.37
CA GLU A 2 10.02 6.30 4.68
C GLU A 2 10.31 7.54 3.82
N LYS A 3 11.10 8.50 4.34
CA LYS A 3 11.52 9.71 3.63
C LYS A 3 12.23 9.38 2.31
N LYS A 4 13.24 8.50 2.37
CA LYS A 4 14.03 8.09 1.19
C LYS A 4 13.22 7.28 0.19
N LEU A 5 12.34 6.40 0.67
CA LEU A 5 11.38 5.71 -0.20
C LEU A 5 10.45 6.70 -0.91
N THR A 6 9.94 7.70 -0.20
CA THR A 6 9.10 8.75 -0.79
C THR A 6 9.87 9.59 -1.80
N GLU A 7 11.11 9.97 -1.52
CA GLU A 7 12.00 10.69 -2.45
C GLU A 7 12.22 9.89 -3.74
N ALA A 8 12.47 8.58 -3.63
CA ALA A 8 12.62 7.69 -4.77
C ALA A 8 11.34 7.59 -5.62
N LEU A 9 10.17 7.49 -4.98
CA LEU A 9 8.88 7.47 -5.67
C LEU A 9 8.55 8.80 -6.35
N LYS A 10 8.88 9.93 -5.71
CA LYS A 10 8.77 11.27 -6.32
C LYS A 10 9.69 11.41 -7.52
N PHE A 11 10.91 10.87 -7.44
CA PHE A 11 11.81 10.84 -8.58
C PHE A 11 11.20 10.07 -9.77
N LEU A 12 10.58 8.90 -9.53
CA LEU A 12 9.84 8.18 -10.57
C LEU A 12 8.66 9.00 -11.10
N GLN A 13 7.84 9.61 -10.23
CA GLN A 13 6.72 10.47 -10.60
C GLN A 13 7.13 11.59 -11.59
N ASP A 14 8.29 12.19 -11.37
CA ASP A 14 8.72 13.36 -12.15
C ASP A 14 9.45 12.98 -13.45
N ASN A 15 10.10 11.81 -13.50
CA ASN A 15 11.01 11.46 -14.59
C ASN A 15 10.54 10.29 -15.45
N GLU A 16 9.59 9.47 -14.99
CA GLU A 16 9.14 8.28 -15.73
C GLU A 16 8.23 8.64 -16.92
N VAL A 17 8.46 7.99 -18.06
CA VAL A 17 7.64 8.08 -19.26
C VAL A 17 7.37 6.66 -19.79
N PRO A 18 6.10 6.21 -19.91
CA PRO A 18 4.87 6.89 -19.51
C PRO A 18 4.74 7.01 -17.98
N LYS A 19 4.10 8.09 -17.50
CA LYS A 19 3.92 8.32 -16.06
C LYS A 19 3.03 7.25 -15.43
N GLN A 20 3.57 6.47 -14.49
CA GLN A 20 2.77 5.53 -13.70
C GLN A 20 2.31 6.12 -12.36
N ILE A 21 3.12 6.98 -11.75
CA ILE A 21 2.81 7.66 -10.49
C ILE A 21 2.35 9.08 -10.81
N SER A 22 1.20 9.47 -10.24
CA SER A 22 0.68 10.85 -10.36
C SER A 22 0.96 11.68 -9.10
N TRP A 23 1.07 11.02 -7.95
CA TRP A 23 1.41 11.66 -6.69
C TRP A 23 2.02 10.65 -5.72
N ALA A 24 3.11 11.01 -5.05
CA ALA A 24 3.66 10.27 -3.92
C ALA A 24 3.98 11.23 -2.76
N GLU A 25 3.52 10.89 -1.55
CA GLU A 25 3.73 11.74 -0.37
C GLU A 25 3.89 10.94 0.92
N LYS A 26 4.74 11.44 1.80
CA LYS A 26 4.97 10.90 3.14
C LYS A 26 3.96 11.49 4.11
N THR A 27 3.24 10.65 4.85
CA THR A 27 2.31 11.09 5.91
C THR A 27 1.30 12.19 5.52
N PRO A 28 0.70 12.17 4.31
CA PRO A 28 -0.31 13.17 3.96
C PRO A 28 -1.58 12.98 4.81
N PRO A 29 -2.27 14.06 5.22
CA PRO A 29 -3.55 13.94 5.91
C PRO A 29 -4.63 13.42 4.96
N ILE A 30 -5.33 12.36 5.34
CA ILE A 30 -6.52 11.85 4.64
C ILE A 30 -7.73 11.97 5.55
N THR A 31 -8.70 12.78 5.14
CA THR A 31 -9.97 12.94 5.85
C THR A 31 -10.95 11.84 5.45
N ILE A 32 -11.27 10.98 6.40
CA ILE A 32 -12.32 9.96 6.29
C ILE A 32 -13.65 10.55 6.75
N ALA A 33 -14.67 10.47 5.90
CA ALA A 33 -16.04 10.79 6.29
C ALA A 33 -16.64 9.63 7.12
N LEU A 34 -17.22 9.97 8.27
CA LEU A 34 -17.94 9.06 9.15
C LEU A 34 -19.42 9.48 9.20
N GLU A 35 -20.30 8.58 9.63
CA GLU A 35 -21.73 8.90 9.81
C GLU A 35 -21.96 10.07 10.77
N ARG A 36 -21.04 10.27 11.72
CA ARG A 36 -21.01 11.41 12.64
C ARG A 36 -19.63 12.06 12.60
N GLY A 37 -19.45 12.99 11.68
CA GLY A 37 -18.26 13.82 11.56
C GLY A 37 -17.19 13.25 10.61
N SER A 38 -15.94 13.63 10.85
CA SER A 38 -14.81 13.19 10.05
C SER A 38 -13.62 12.83 10.94
N LYS A 39 -12.71 12.02 10.38
CA LYS A 39 -11.50 11.59 11.08
C LYS A 39 -10.31 11.68 10.14
N ILE A 40 -9.20 12.25 10.62
CA ILE A 40 -7.99 12.37 9.82
C ILE A 40 -7.07 11.17 10.08
N ARG A 41 -6.58 10.55 9.01
CA ARG A 41 -5.60 9.47 9.02
C ARG A 41 -4.31 9.90 8.32
N TYR A 42 -3.20 9.31 8.74
CA TYR A 42 -1.86 9.61 8.24
C TYR A 42 -1.18 8.30 7.80
N PRO A 43 -1.29 7.91 6.52
CA PRO A 43 -0.57 6.77 5.96
C PRO A 43 0.94 7.02 5.96
N ASP A 44 1.81 6.01 5.99
CA ASP A 44 3.27 6.24 6.05
C ASP A 44 3.79 6.83 4.72
N VAL A 45 3.55 6.12 3.62
CA VAL A 45 3.83 6.59 2.25
C VAL A 45 2.60 6.32 1.40
N TYR A 46 1.97 7.37 0.90
CA TYR A 46 0.76 7.29 0.07
C TYR A 46 1.08 7.60 -1.38
N VAL A 47 0.58 6.76 -2.28
CA VAL A 47 0.88 6.83 -3.71
C VAL A 47 -0.43 6.79 -4.50
N LYS A 48 -0.63 7.73 -5.41
CA LYS A 48 -1.68 7.69 -6.44
C LYS A 48 -1.07 7.33 -7.78
N LEU A 49 -1.71 6.38 -8.45
CA LEU A 49 -1.36 5.98 -9.80
C LEU A 49 -2.00 6.91 -10.83
N SER A 50 -1.28 7.14 -11.92
CA SER A 50 -1.83 7.74 -13.13
C SER A 50 -2.80 6.77 -13.79
N THR A 51 -3.93 7.31 -14.26
CA THR A 51 -4.90 6.59 -15.10
C THR A 51 -4.36 6.45 -16.51
N GLN A 52 -4.46 5.25 -17.10
CA GLN A 52 -4.11 5.02 -18.49
C GLN A 52 -5.24 5.46 -19.44
N SER A 53 -6.48 5.51 -18.94
CA SER A 53 -7.67 5.93 -19.68
C SER A 53 -8.60 6.80 -18.83
N ILE A 54 -9.42 7.63 -19.48
CA ILE A 54 -10.44 8.48 -18.84
C ILE A 54 -11.48 7.64 -18.08
N ILE A 55 -11.71 6.40 -18.52
CA ILE A 55 -12.71 5.49 -17.95
C ILE A 55 -12.16 4.79 -16.69
N GLU A 56 -10.83 4.75 -16.52
CA GLU A 56 -10.22 4.10 -15.37
C GLU A 56 -10.38 4.93 -14.10
N LYS A 57 -10.77 4.25 -13.02
CA LYS A 57 -10.76 4.85 -11.69
C LYS A 57 -9.31 5.09 -11.26
N LYS A 58 -9.05 6.27 -10.70
CA LYS A 58 -7.78 6.56 -10.02
C LYS A 58 -7.55 5.54 -8.93
N LYS A 59 -6.38 4.91 -8.96
CA LYS A 59 -5.94 3.95 -7.96
C LYS A 59 -4.98 4.60 -6.99
N ALA A 60 -5.09 4.23 -5.72
CA ALA A 60 -4.18 4.66 -4.69
C ALA A 60 -3.72 3.47 -3.85
N PHE A 61 -2.52 3.53 -3.31
CA PHE A 61 -2.06 2.54 -2.37
C PHE A 61 -1.17 3.18 -1.32
N GLU A 62 -0.98 2.44 -0.25
CA GLU A 62 -0.12 2.83 0.85
C GLU A 62 1.02 1.82 0.99
N ILE A 63 2.24 2.31 1.25
CA ILE A 63 3.35 1.49 1.71
C ILE A 63 3.56 1.79 3.20
N GLN A 64 3.33 0.79 4.05
CA GLN A 64 3.60 0.82 5.48
C GLN A 64 5.02 0.36 5.76
N VAL A 65 5.80 1.20 6.45
CA VAL A 65 7.17 0.87 6.85
C VAL A 65 7.19 0.63 8.35
N LYS A 66 7.52 -0.59 8.78
CA LYS A 66 7.46 -1.00 10.19
C LYS A 66 8.74 -1.69 10.62
N MET A 67 9.62 -0.92 11.24
CA MET A 67 10.92 -1.41 11.71
C MET A 67 10.81 -1.80 13.17
N TYR A 68 10.79 -3.09 13.44
CA TYR A 68 10.77 -3.68 14.77
C TYR A 68 11.96 -4.62 14.97
N ASP A 69 12.29 -4.86 16.25
CA ASP A 69 13.25 -5.89 16.65
C ASP A 69 12.75 -7.28 16.22
N HIS A 70 13.66 -8.24 16.09
CA HIS A 70 13.38 -9.59 15.56
C HIS A 70 12.24 -10.29 16.32
N ASN A 71 12.10 -10.07 17.63
CA ASN A 71 11.10 -10.77 18.46
C ASN A 71 9.77 -9.99 18.63
N LYS A 72 9.53 -8.97 17.79
CA LYS A 72 8.34 -8.10 17.92
C LYS A 72 7.42 -8.27 16.72
N PHE A 73 6.13 -8.30 17.01
CA PHE A 73 5.06 -8.29 16.01
C PHE A 73 4.52 -6.86 15.81
N VAL A 74 4.03 -6.61 14.59
CA VAL A 74 3.22 -5.44 14.28
C VAL A 74 1.83 -5.66 14.88
N ASN A 75 1.42 -4.82 15.82
CA ASN A 75 0.15 -4.98 16.50
C ASN A 75 -1.00 -4.44 15.63
N LEU A 76 -2.22 -4.93 15.85
CA LEU A 76 -3.44 -4.47 15.22
C LEU A 76 -3.62 -2.97 15.40
N LYS A 77 -3.35 -2.43 16.60
CA LYS A 77 -3.44 -0.99 16.88
C LYS A 77 -2.55 -0.15 15.94
N ASP A 78 -1.42 -0.69 15.50
CA ASP A 78 -0.44 0.00 14.66
C ASP A 78 -0.93 0.09 13.20
N ILE A 79 -1.79 -0.85 12.77
CA ILE A 79 -2.31 -0.92 11.40
C ILE A 79 -3.81 -0.61 11.28
N GLN A 80 -4.54 -0.48 12.39
CA GLN A 80 -5.99 -0.38 12.40
C GLN A 80 -6.51 0.77 11.55
N SER A 81 -5.85 1.94 11.61
CA SER A 81 -6.25 3.09 10.80
C SER A 81 -6.02 2.89 9.29
N ARG A 82 -5.10 2.00 8.90
CA ARG A 82 -4.83 1.66 7.49
C ARG A 82 -5.85 0.67 6.97
N LEU A 83 -6.26 -0.28 7.81
CA LEU A 83 -7.38 -1.17 7.50
C LEU A 83 -8.69 -0.38 7.29
N GLU A 84 -8.90 0.70 8.07
CA GLU A 84 -10.04 1.62 7.85
C GLU A 84 -9.97 2.34 6.49
N LEU A 85 -8.79 2.82 6.08
CA LEU A 85 -8.59 3.45 4.76
C LEU A 85 -8.89 2.46 3.63
N LEU A 86 -8.43 1.21 3.78
CA LEU A 86 -8.66 0.14 2.82
C LEU A 86 -10.15 -0.23 2.74
N GLU A 87 -10.81 -0.45 3.88
CA GLU A 87 -12.24 -0.80 3.95
C GLU A 87 -13.14 0.27 3.33
N ARG A 88 -12.80 1.55 3.51
CA ARG A 88 -13.55 2.68 2.96
C ARG A 88 -13.08 3.12 1.57
N ALA A 89 -12.20 2.36 0.93
CA ALA A 89 -11.68 2.59 -0.42
C ALA A 89 -10.98 3.95 -0.63
N TYR A 90 -10.32 4.49 0.41
CA TYR A 90 -9.41 5.65 0.27
C TYR A 90 -8.03 5.24 -0.29
N ILE A 91 -7.67 3.98 -0.10
CA ILE A 91 -6.60 3.26 -0.79
C ILE A 91 -7.19 1.98 -1.36
N ASP A 92 -6.67 1.50 -2.47
CA ASP A 92 -6.99 0.23 -3.14
C ASP A 92 -6.16 -0.92 -2.61
N ALA A 93 -4.89 -0.66 -2.28
CA ALA A 93 -3.96 -1.67 -1.75
C ALA A 93 -3.14 -1.12 -0.57
N LEU A 94 -2.74 -2.03 0.31
CA LEU A 94 -1.83 -1.78 1.42
C LEU A 94 -0.63 -2.72 1.29
N LEU A 95 0.55 -2.15 1.13
CA LEU A 95 1.80 -2.88 1.01
C LEU A 95 2.56 -2.75 2.33
N PHE A 96 3.18 -3.83 2.79
CA PHE A 96 4.03 -3.79 3.96
C PHE A 96 5.52 -3.94 3.60
N LEU A 97 6.34 -3.14 4.27
CA LEU A 97 7.79 -3.30 4.38
C LEU A 97 8.10 -3.35 5.88
N MET A 98 8.17 -4.56 6.45
CA MET A 98 8.29 -4.73 7.89
C MET A 98 9.46 -5.63 8.29
N THR A 99 10.11 -5.32 9.41
CA THR A 99 11.02 -6.24 10.11
C THR A 99 10.33 -6.81 11.37
N GLY A 100 10.94 -7.79 12.02
CA GLY A 100 10.36 -8.53 13.15
C GLY A 100 9.70 -9.84 12.72
N GLU A 101 8.75 -10.32 13.53
CA GLU A 101 8.05 -11.60 13.29
C GLU A 101 6.83 -11.48 12.37
N GLY A 102 6.46 -10.25 11.98
CA GLY A 102 5.34 -10.00 11.06
C GLY A 102 4.12 -9.41 11.75
N LEU A 103 2.93 -9.71 11.23
CA LEU A 103 1.67 -9.27 11.84
C LEU A 103 1.28 -10.20 12.99
N GLU A 104 0.78 -9.64 14.09
CA GLU A 104 0.20 -10.47 15.17
C GLU A 104 -1.08 -11.20 14.70
N ASP A 105 -1.43 -12.31 15.35
CA ASP A 105 -2.60 -13.12 14.97
C ASP A 105 -3.90 -12.31 14.95
N LYS A 106 -4.12 -11.44 15.94
CA LYS A 106 -5.28 -10.55 15.99
C LYS A 106 -5.37 -9.62 14.79
N ALA A 107 -4.23 -9.16 14.27
CA ALA A 107 -4.19 -8.33 13.07
C ALA A 107 -4.59 -9.16 11.84
N ILE A 108 -4.07 -10.38 11.72
CA ILE A 108 -4.40 -11.32 10.63
C ILE A 108 -5.89 -11.70 10.66
N GLU A 109 -6.43 -12.05 11.84
CA GLU A 109 -7.85 -12.32 12.03
C GLU A 109 -8.71 -11.14 11.59
N LYS A 110 -8.33 -9.92 11.99
CA LYS A 110 -9.09 -8.72 11.62
C LYS A 110 -9.10 -8.46 10.11
N ILE A 111 -7.98 -8.74 9.45
CA ILE A 111 -7.87 -8.65 7.98
C ILE A 111 -8.83 -9.66 7.33
N LYS A 112 -8.88 -10.88 7.86
CA LYS A 112 -9.76 -11.95 7.36
C LYS A 112 -11.24 -11.62 7.55
N GLU A 113 -11.63 -11.19 8.75
CA GLU A 113 -13.00 -10.76 9.07
C GLU A 113 -13.51 -9.68 8.12
N LYS A 114 -12.64 -8.76 7.70
CA LYS A 114 -13.00 -7.65 6.81
C LYS A 114 -12.89 -7.99 5.32
N SER A 115 -12.51 -9.22 4.97
CA SER A 115 -12.29 -9.65 3.57
C SER A 115 -11.29 -8.74 2.84
N LEU A 116 -10.19 -8.39 3.49
CA LEU A 116 -9.17 -7.46 2.98
C LEU A 116 -7.91 -8.17 2.44
N GLN A 117 -7.84 -9.50 2.50
CA GLN A 117 -6.65 -10.30 2.20
C GLN A 117 -6.07 -9.97 0.82
N ASP A 118 -6.91 -9.91 -0.22
CA ASP A 118 -6.46 -9.70 -1.61
C ASP A 118 -5.90 -8.29 -1.87
N ARG A 119 -6.11 -7.39 -0.92
CA ARG A 119 -5.73 -5.97 -1.00
C ARG A 119 -4.54 -5.65 -0.11
N ILE A 120 -4.11 -6.62 0.71
CA ILE A 120 -2.91 -6.51 1.53
C ILE A 120 -1.80 -7.33 0.88
N LEU A 121 -0.76 -6.63 0.44
CA LEU A 121 0.36 -7.21 -0.26
C LEU A 121 1.59 -7.18 0.65
N TYR A 122 2.44 -8.20 0.52
CA TYR A 122 3.75 -8.26 1.18
C TYR A 122 3.71 -8.18 2.72
N SER A 123 2.71 -8.80 3.35
CA SER A 123 2.56 -8.83 4.80
C SER A 123 3.59 -9.68 5.56
N LEU A 124 4.53 -10.32 4.87
CA LEU A 124 5.60 -11.11 5.49
C LEU A 124 6.81 -10.22 5.82
N PRO A 125 7.57 -10.54 6.89
CA PRO A 125 8.80 -9.85 7.20
C PRO A 125 9.80 -9.79 6.04
N LEU A 126 10.56 -8.70 5.97
CA LEU A 126 11.68 -8.57 5.05
C LEU A 126 12.76 -9.57 5.42
N ASN A 127 13.15 -10.40 4.45
CA ASN A 127 14.36 -11.20 4.58
C ASN A 127 15.62 -10.31 4.46
N ASN A 128 16.79 -10.90 4.73
CA ASN A 128 18.06 -10.17 4.71
C ASN A 128 18.35 -9.48 3.37
N GLU A 129 17.97 -10.09 2.24
CA GLU A 129 18.18 -9.51 0.91
C GLU A 129 17.35 -8.23 0.72
N LYS A 130 16.05 -8.29 1.04
CA LYS A 130 15.16 -7.13 0.95
C LYS A 130 15.55 -6.04 1.93
N LEU A 131 15.99 -6.40 3.14
CA LEU A 131 16.49 -5.43 4.11
C LEU A 131 17.74 -4.71 3.58
N LYS A 132 18.69 -5.43 3.00
CA LYS A 132 19.88 -4.85 2.35
C LYS A 132 19.49 -3.94 1.19
N ALA A 133 18.54 -4.35 0.35
CA ALA A 133 18.03 -3.54 -0.75
C ALA A 133 17.40 -2.23 -0.24
N LEU A 134 16.62 -2.29 0.85
CA LEU A 134 16.03 -1.11 1.49
C LEU A 134 17.10 -0.17 2.05
N SER A 135 18.10 -0.71 2.76
CA SER A 135 19.23 0.08 3.27
C SER A 135 20.03 0.70 2.14
N PHE A 136 20.30 -0.06 1.06
CA PHE A 136 20.99 0.44 -0.11
C PHE A 136 20.23 1.59 -0.78
N LEU A 137 18.90 1.54 -0.86
CA LEU A 137 18.10 2.68 -1.35
C LEU A 137 18.28 3.93 -0.50
N VAL A 138 18.36 3.77 0.83
CA VAL A 138 18.52 4.86 1.78
C VAL A 138 19.90 5.52 1.65
N GLU A 139 20.93 4.70 1.48
CA GLU A 139 22.34 5.10 1.52
C GLU A 139 22.96 5.26 0.12
N TYR A 140 22.18 5.05 -0.95
CA TYR A 140 22.69 5.01 -2.33
C TYR A 140 23.57 6.22 -2.69
N GLU A 141 23.09 7.43 -2.40
CA GLU A 141 23.78 8.67 -2.76
C GLU A 141 25.07 8.85 -1.95
N GLU A 142 25.09 8.40 -0.70
CA GLU A 142 26.27 8.43 0.16
C GLU A 142 27.33 7.43 -0.33
N ILE A 143 26.90 6.22 -0.69
CA ILE A 143 27.79 5.15 -1.17
C ILE A 143 28.35 5.47 -2.56
N THR A 144 27.52 6.01 -3.46
CA THR A 144 27.88 6.16 -4.89
C THR A 144 28.25 7.59 -5.29
N GLY A 145 28.00 8.58 -4.42
CA GLY A 145 28.16 10.01 -4.73
C GLY A 145 27.19 10.55 -5.77
N ARG A 146 26.14 9.79 -6.14
CA ARG A 146 25.19 10.14 -7.22
C ARG A 146 23.77 9.82 -6.80
N LYS A 147 22.79 10.57 -7.34
CA LYS A 147 21.37 10.21 -7.19
C LYS A 147 21.06 8.92 -7.94
N ALA A 148 20.19 8.10 -7.39
CA ALA A 148 19.74 6.86 -8.03
C ALA A 148 18.99 7.17 -9.33
N SER A 149 19.29 6.42 -10.40
CA SER A 149 18.55 6.52 -11.66
C SER A 149 17.20 5.81 -11.56
N GLN A 150 16.29 6.05 -12.52
CA GLN A 150 14.99 5.36 -12.57
C GLN A 150 15.16 3.84 -12.58
N LYS A 151 16.12 3.35 -13.38
CA LYS A 151 16.43 1.92 -13.49
C LYS A 151 16.82 1.34 -12.14
N VAL A 152 17.76 1.99 -11.43
CA VAL A 152 18.22 1.55 -10.11
C VAL A 152 17.07 1.53 -9.11
N ILE A 153 16.25 2.59 -9.07
CA ILE A 153 15.09 2.65 -8.15
C ILE A 153 14.13 1.51 -8.44
N LYS A 154 13.77 1.28 -9.71
CA LYS A 154 12.86 0.19 -10.11
C LYS A 154 13.42 -1.19 -9.80
N GLU A 155 14.72 -1.40 -9.98
CA GLU A 155 15.39 -2.66 -9.62
C GLU A 155 15.34 -2.91 -8.11
N ILE A 156 15.63 -1.90 -7.29
CA ILE A 156 15.54 -2.02 -5.83
C ILE A 156 14.11 -2.27 -5.38
N LEU A 157 13.13 -1.51 -5.87
CA LEU A 157 11.71 -1.77 -5.61
C LEU A 157 11.32 -3.17 -6.05
N GLY A 158 11.91 -3.65 -7.16
CA GLY A 158 11.68 -4.98 -7.67
C GLY A 158 12.13 -6.08 -6.73
N ILE A 159 13.30 -5.91 -6.09
CA ILE A 159 13.80 -6.80 -5.05
C ILE A 159 12.89 -6.75 -3.82
N LEU A 160 12.53 -5.55 -3.34
CA LEU A 160 11.67 -5.37 -2.16
C LEU A 160 10.33 -6.10 -2.30
N PHE A 161 9.72 -5.99 -3.47
CA PHE A 161 8.42 -6.57 -3.77
C PHE A 161 8.48 -7.89 -4.53
N ASN A 162 9.66 -8.49 -4.72
CA ASN A 162 9.84 -9.77 -5.41
C ASN A 162 9.10 -9.87 -6.76
N GLN A 163 9.02 -8.76 -7.49
CA GLN A 163 8.48 -8.65 -8.85
C GLN A 163 8.87 -7.30 -9.42
N SER A 164 8.90 -7.13 -10.74
CA SER A 164 9.19 -5.82 -11.33
C SER A 164 8.23 -4.73 -10.85
N TRP A 165 8.72 -3.49 -10.78
CA TRP A 165 7.89 -2.34 -10.40
C TRP A 165 6.64 -2.22 -11.28
N ASP A 166 6.80 -2.39 -12.60
CA ASP A 166 5.69 -2.27 -13.54
C ASP A 166 4.63 -3.37 -13.30
N ALA A 167 5.06 -4.61 -13.04
CA ALA A 167 4.14 -5.70 -12.68
C ALA A 167 3.40 -5.46 -11.36
N LEU A 168 4.07 -4.84 -10.37
CA LEU A 168 3.42 -4.44 -9.13
C LEU A 168 2.34 -3.39 -9.37
N ILE A 169 2.62 -2.39 -10.19
CA ILE A 169 1.64 -1.35 -10.52
C ILE A 169 0.44 -1.95 -11.25
N ASP A 170 0.66 -2.84 -12.22
CA ASP A 170 -0.44 -3.49 -12.95
C ASP A 170 -1.27 -4.40 -12.04
N LYS A 171 -0.63 -5.11 -11.10
CA LYS A 171 -1.33 -5.83 -10.05
C LYS A 171 -2.22 -4.91 -9.21
N ILE A 172 -1.73 -3.75 -8.79
CA ILE A 172 -2.52 -2.79 -8.01
C ILE A 172 -3.68 -2.22 -8.84
N ARG A 173 -3.47 -1.97 -10.13
CA ARG A 173 -4.53 -1.49 -11.04
C ARG A 173 -5.69 -2.47 -11.16
N THR A 174 -5.40 -3.76 -11.14
CA THR A 174 -6.40 -4.83 -11.30
C THR A 174 -7.12 -5.22 -10.01
N ILE A 175 -6.67 -4.73 -8.84
CA ILE A 175 -7.37 -4.95 -7.57
C ILE A 175 -8.76 -4.29 -7.64
N GLY A 176 -9.80 -5.13 -7.64
CA GLY A 176 -11.19 -4.70 -7.69
C GLY A 176 -11.65 -3.98 -6.42
N PRO A 177 -12.69 -3.14 -6.50
CA PRO A 177 -13.37 -2.66 -5.29
C PRO A 177 -13.94 -3.86 -4.52
N ILE A 178 -14.05 -3.76 -3.20
CA ILE A 178 -14.76 -4.78 -2.41
C ILE A 178 -16.18 -4.86 -2.97
N CYS A 179 -16.50 -5.93 -3.68
CA CYS A 179 -17.88 -6.34 -3.90
C CYS A 179 -18.38 -6.85 -2.54
N LYS A 180 -18.68 -5.92 -1.63
CA LYS A 180 -19.39 -6.21 -0.39
C LYS A 180 -20.79 -6.55 -0.85
N ASN A 181 -21.05 -7.84 -1.07
CA ASN A 181 -22.38 -8.40 -0.95
C ASN A 181 -23.49 -7.68 -1.74
N LEU A 182 -23.25 -7.32 -3.00
CA LEU A 182 -24.36 -7.10 -3.93
C LEU A 182 -25.26 -8.35 -3.98
N TYR A 183 -24.70 -9.54 -3.73
CA TYR A 183 -25.46 -10.77 -3.57
C TYR A 183 -26.40 -10.75 -2.35
N LEU A 184 -25.93 -10.37 -1.16
CA LEU A 184 -26.79 -10.30 0.04
C LEU A 184 -27.78 -9.12 0.03
N VAL A 185 -27.44 -8.00 -0.61
CA VAL A 185 -28.39 -6.89 -0.81
C VAL A 185 -29.43 -7.25 -1.88
N ALA A 186 -29.04 -7.90 -2.97
CA ALA A 186 -29.97 -8.39 -4.01
C ALA A 186 -30.88 -9.51 -3.47
N MET A 187 -30.36 -10.45 -2.68
CA MET A 187 -31.14 -11.51 -2.05
C MET A 187 -32.16 -10.96 -1.04
N ASN A 188 -31.76 -10.02 -0.18
CA ASN A 188 -32.70 -9.33 0.72
C ASN A 188 -33.76 -8.48 0.00
N PHE A 189 -33.46 -8.00 -1.21
CA PHE A 189 -34.41 -7.25 -2.04
C PHE A 189 -35.39 -8.16 -2.79
N LEU A 190 -34.98 -9.40 -3.11
CA LEU A 190 -35.82 -10.42 -3.73
C LEU A 190 -36.74 -11.12 -2.72
N GLU A 191 -36.27 -11.35 -1.49
CA GLU A 191 -37.09 -11.93 -0.42
C GLU A 191 -38.20 -10.96 0.06
N LYS A 192 -37.96 -9.65 0.03
CA LYS A 192 -38.97 -8.63 0.39
C LYS A 192 -40.05 -8.39 -0.68
N LYS A 193 -39.89 -8.94 -1.89
CA LYS A 193 -40.88 -8.83 -2.98
C LYS A 193 -41.76 -10.08 -3.15
N SER A 194 -41.59 -11.08 -2.29
CA SER A 194 -42.33 -12.35 -2.35
C SER A 194 -43.43 -12.47 -1.27
N VAL A 195 -43.94 -11.34 -0.75
CA VAL A 195 -45.13 -11.27 0.13
C VAL A 195 -46.33 -10.82 -0.67
#